data_AF-A0A8H8J461-F1
#
_entry.id   AF-A0A8H8J461-F1
#
_cell.length_a   1.000
_cell.length_b   1.000
_cell.length_c   1.000
_cell.angle_alpha   90.00
_cell.angle_beta   90.00
_cell.angle_gamma   90.00
#
_symmetry.space_group_name_H-M   'P 1'
#
loop_
_entity.id
_entity.type
_entity.pdbx_description
1 polymer ?
#
loop_
_entity_poly.entity_id
_entity_poly.type
_entity_poly.pdbx_seq_one_letter_code
_entity_poly.pdbx_strand_id
1 'polypeptide(L)'
;MRYKKLTNAQRSGLNQIPNRRFTIWWSPTINRANVYVGFQVQLDLTGIFMHGKIPTLKISLIQIFHAHLWQKIHESVIMDLCQVFDQELEALQIETVQKERIHPRKSYKMNSSCADILFFSAYKWNISRLSIVTDSKDVLDDSTSNKYWVDVQLRWGDFDTHDIERYVRSKFLDYILDSMSIYPSPAGAMIGMDLAYDLWLAYSKWFPGMKPLLQQAMSKIVKANPALHVPSNYSELFSNQIIWFVDDTNVYRITIQKTFEGNLTTKPIGGAIFIFNPRSGQLFLKVIHTSVWAGQKRLGQLAKWKAAEEVAALVRSLPVEEQPKQVIVTRKGTLDPLEVLLLDFPNIVIKGSELQLSFQACMKMERFGDLILRAIQPQMVLFSLYGKLHGCRFFTAFSRLILLLRGLRVNNEKAKVILRPNKSTIIEPHFVWPTLTDDEWIKVEVALRDLILADFGKRDSVNIASLTSSEIRDIILGQEIAAPSIQRQQMVELEKLTEAQSQVTAIQMQTTNVHGDTLQVVTTTNYEQQVFSSKSDWHVRAISATHLPLRLQHVYVSNDDVKDDSGSYTSPTQVAAFLYDASPPDNKQVKEIKAVVWVPQ
;
A
#
# COMPACT_ATOMS: atom_id res chain seq x y z
N MET A 1 16.54 13.99 5.48
CA MET A 1 17.02 15.40 5.46
C MET A 1 18.40 15.62 6.10
N ARG A 2 18.87 14.75 7.00
CA ARG A 2 20.09 14.93 7.81
C ARG A 2 21.40 15.18 7.01
N TYR A 3 21.51 14.61 5.80
CA TYR A 3 22.68 14.74 4.93
C TYR A 3 22.50 15.74 3.77
N LYS A 4 21.37 16.46 3.73
CA LYS A 4 21.17 17.54 2.74
C LYS A 4 21.73 18.85 3.28
N LYS A 5 22.29 19.67 2.39
CA LYS A 5 22.72 21.04 2.72
C LYS A 5 21.46 21.87 2.97
N LEU A 6 21.24 22.23 4.23
CA LEU A 6 20.06 22.95 4.71
C LEU A 6 20.51 24.26 5.36
N THR A 7 19.65 25.26 5.34
CA THR A 7 19.86 26.49 6.11
C THR A 7 19.78 26.19 7.61
N ASN A 8 20.39 27.04 8.44
CA ASN A 8 20.31 26.87 9.90
C ASN A 8 18.86 26.93 10.41
N ALA A 9 17.99 27.74 9.77
CA ALA A 9 16.57 27.78 10.06
C ALA A 9 15.86 26.44 9.76
N GLN A 10 16.18 25.79 8.63
CA GLN A 10 15.64 24.48 8.27
C GLN A 10 16.11 23.37 9.23
N ARG A 11 17.37 23.44 9.71
CA ARG A 11 17.89 22.52 10.72
C ARG A 11 17.17 22.67 12.06
N SER A 12 16.89 23.91 12.48
CA SER A 12 16.10 24.19 13.69
C SER A 12 14.69 23.60 13.59
N GLY A 13 14.02 23.75 12.44
CA GLY A 13 12.70 23.13 12.20
C GLY A 13 12.73 21.60 12.24
N LEU A 14 13.79 20.95 11.75
CA LEU A 14 13.94 19.49 11.81
C LEU A 14 14.07 18.97 13.25
N ASN A 15 14.71 19.72 14.13
CA ASN A 15 14.85 19.36 15.54
C ASN A 15 13.52 19.46 16.31
N GLN A 16 12.51 20.15 15.76
CA GLN A 16 11.19 20.25 16.38
C GLN A 16 10.27 19.07 16.05
N ILE A 17 10.56 18.28 15.01
CA ILE A 17 9.72 17.14 14.58
C ILE A 17 9.61 16.06 15.66
N PRO A 18 10.71 15.61 16.32
CA PRO A 18 10.62 14.63 17.41
C PRO A 18 9.79 15.14 18.57
N ASN A 19 9.96 16.40 18.96
CA ASN A 19 9.19 17.02 20.04
C ASN A 19 7.70 17.09 19.67
N ARG A 20 7.38 17.43 18.42
CA ARG A 20 6.00 17.43 17.93
C ARG A 20 5.37 16.03 18.00
N ARG A 21 6.12 15.00 17.61
CA ARG A 21 5.68 13.58 17.71
C ARG A 21 5.50 13.13 19.16
N PHE A 22 6.39 13.56 20.06
CA PHE A 22 6.26 13.28 21.48
C PHE A 22 5.02 13.96 22.08
N THR A 23 4.83 15.26 21.79
CA THR A 23 3.69 16.02 22.32
C THR A 23 2.34 15.47 21.83
N ILE A 24 2.26 15.04 20.57
CA ILE A 24 1.01 14.45 20.05
C ILE A 24 0.75 13.05 20.63
N TRP A 25 1.79 12.23 20.78
CA TRP A 25 1.66 10.89 21.36
C TRP A 25 1.13 10.93 22.79
N TRP A 26 1.69 11.83 23.61
CA TRP A 26 1.27 12.01 25.00
C TRP A 26 0.17 13.05 25.16
N SER A 27 -0.48 13.51 24.08
CA SER A 27 -1.45 14.59 24.18
C SER A 27 -2.63 14.30 25.11
N PRO A 28 -3.19 13.08 25.20
CA PRO A 28 -4.29 12.82 26.14
C PRO A 28 -3.88 13.02 27.62
N THR A 29 -2.61 12.80 27.95
CA THR A 29 -2.09 12.95 29.32
C THR A 29 -1.52 14.36 29.58
N ILE A 30 -0.99 15.03 28.55
CA ILE A 30 -0.45 16.38 28.66
C ILE A 30 -1.57 17.42 28.65
N ASN A 31 -2.49 17.34 27.68
CA ASN A 31 -3.56 18.32 27.50
C ASN A 31 -4.83 17.90 28.24
N ARG A 32 -4.84 18.05 29.57
CA ARG A 32 -5.97 17.70 30.43
C ARG A 32 -6.19 18.72 31.55
N ALA A 33 -7.44 18.84 32.01
CA ALA A 33 -7.85 19.82 33.01
C ALA A 33 -7.15 19.64 34.37
N ASN A 34 -6.80 18.41 34.75
CA ASN A 34 -6.11 18.15 36.02
C ASN A 34 -4.62 18.56 36.01
N VAL A 35 -4.04 18.83 34.83
CA VAL A 35 -2.63 19.26 34.69
C VAL A 35 -2.54 20.78 34.55
N TYR A 36 -3.46 21.38 33.80
CA TYR A 36 -3.49 22.83 33.58
C TYR A 36 -4.81 23.41 34.06
N VAL A 37 -4.74 24.27 35.09
CA VAL A 37 -5.91 24.90 35.72
C VAL A 37 -6.11 26.31 35.17
N GLY A 38 -7.37 26.69 34.92
CA GLY A 38 -7.75 28.08 34.64
C GLY A 38 -7.60 28.55 33.18
N PHE A 39 -7.21 27.67 32.25
CA PHE A 39 -7.18 27.96 30.82
C PHE A 39 -7.88 26.85 30.05
N GLN A 40 -9.00 27.15 29.38
CA GLN A 40 -9.66 26.21 28.48
C GLN A 40 -10.09 26.98 27.23
N VAL A 41 -9.55 26.60 26.08
CA VAL A 41 -9.86 27.23 24.79
C VAL A 41 -10.19 26.16 23.77
N GLN A 42 -11.31 26.33 23.08
CA GLN A 42 -11.69 25.47 21.96
C GLN A 42 -10.85 25.82 20.72
N LEU A 43 -10.33 24.82 20.01
CA LEU A 43 -9.65 25.02 18.74
C LEU A 43 -10.67 25.31 17.62
N ASP A 44 -10.37 26.31 16.79
CA ASP A 44 -11.23 26.72 15.68
C ASP A 44 -11.59 25.54 14.78
N LEU A 45 -12.88 25.47 14.39
CA LEU A 45 -13.46 24.46 13.50
C LEU A 45 -13.42 23.02 14.03
N THR A 46 -13.08 22.81 15.30
CA THR A 46 -13.03 21.48 15.92
C THR A 46 -13.68 21.51 17.30
N GLY A 47 -14.03 20.34 17.82
CA GLY A 47 -14.53 20.18 19.19
C GLY A 47 -13.45 20.02 20.25
N ILE A 48 -12.18 20.29 19.91
CA ILE A 48 -11.05 20.00 20.78
C ILE A 48 -10.82 21.15 21.75
N PHE A 49 -10.73 20.84 23.03
CA PHE A 49 -10.35 21.80 24.06
C PHE A 49 -8.85 21.72 24.38
N MET A 50 -8.19 22.87 24.41
CA MET A 50 -6.83 23.05 24.86
C MET A 50 -6.85 23.57 26.30
N HIS A 51 -6.30 22.79 27.23
CA HIS A 51 -6.21 23.14 28.65
C HIS A 51 -4.98 23.97 28.98
N GLY A 52 -4.02 24.08 28.05
CA GLY A 52 -2.83 24.89 28.20
C GLY A 52 -2.37 25.50 26.87
N LYS A 53 -1.53 26.54 26.95
CA LYS A 53 -0.85 27.09 25.78
C LYS A 53 0.31 26.18 25.36
N ILE A 54 0.00 25.15 24.58
CA ILE A 54 0.97 24.18 24.06
C ILE A 54 1.05 24.33 22.52
N PRO A 55 1.91 25.21 21.98
CA PRO A 55 1.91 25.55 20.56
C PRO A 55 2.18 24.37 19.63
N THR A 56 3.09 23.47 20.02
CA THR A 56 3.45 22.27 19.24
C THR A 56 2.27 21.32 19.08
N LEU A 57 1.46 21.15 20.14
CA LEU A 57 0.25 20.35 20.11
C LEU A 57 -0.83 21.02 19.25
N LYS A 58 -1.05 22.32 19.46
CA LYS A 58 -2.01 23.11 18.67
C LYS A 58 -1.75 22.98 17.17
N ILE A 59 -0.49 23.14 16.73
CA ILE A 59 -0.11 22.99 15.32
C ILE A 59 -0.42 21.57 14.81
N SER A 60 -0.13 20.55 15.62
CA SER A 60 -0.34 19.16 15.23
C SER A 60 -1.82 18.82 15.06
N LEU A 61 -2.68 19.27 15.98
CA LEU A 61 -4.13 19.02 15.92
C LEU A 61 -4.78 19.78 14.77
N ILE A 62 -4.34 21.02 14.49
CA ILE A 62 -4.77 21.77 13.30
C ILE A 62 -4.38 21.03 12.01
N GLN A 63 -3.20 20.40 11.97
CA GLN A 63 -2.78 19.60 10.82
C GLN A 63 -3.59 18.31 10.66
N ILE A 64 -3.95 17.63 11.75
CA ILE A 64 -4.85 16.47 11.70
C ILE A 64 -6.20 16.88 11.15
N PHE A 65 -6.84 17.89 11.75
CA PHE A 65 -8.19 18.32 11.41
C PHE A 65 -8.24 19.39 10.32
N HIS A 66 -7.23 19.45 9.45
CA HIS A 66 -7.17 20.39 8.34
C HIS A 66 -8.32 20.14 7.34
N ALA A 67 -8.56 21.13 6.47
CA ALA A 67 -9.58 21.03 5.42
C ALA A 67 -10.97 20.61 5.93
N HIS A 68 -11.37 21.15 7.09
CA HIS A 68 -12.69 20.95 7.69
C HIS A 68 -13.00 19.49 8.06
N LEU A 69 -11.98 18.68 8.39
CA LEU A 69 -12.15 17.24 8.63
C LEU A 69 -13.18 16.93 9.72
N TRP A 70 -13.25 17.73 10.79
CA TRP A 70 -14.24 17.53 11.86
C TRP A 70 -15.69 17.59 11.35
N GLN A 71 -16.01 18.61 10.54
CA GLN A 71 -17.32 18.76 9.91
C GLN A 71 -17.60 17.63 8.93
N LYS A 72 -16.58 17.22 8.16
CA LYS A 72 -16.68 16.12 7.19
C LYS A 72 -16.94 14.77 7.87
N ILE A 73 -16.31 14.50 9.01
CA ILE A 73 -16.58 13.29 9.80
C ILE A 73 -18.04 13.27 10.24
N HIS A 74 -18.53 14.36 10.83
CA HIS A 74 -19.91 14.48 11.29
C HIS A 74 -20.91 14.24 10.16
N GLU A 75 -20.74 14.98 9.05
CA GLU A 75 -21.58 14.88 7.87
C GLU A 75 -21.54 13.48 7.23
N SER A 76 -20.35 12.88 7.13
CA SER A 76 -20.18 11.56 6.52
C SER A 76 -20.86 10.46 7.34
N VAL A 77 -20.71 10.47 8.67
CA VAL A 77 -21.38 9.49 9.55
C VAL A 77 -22.90 9.62 9.44
N ILE A 78 -23.43 10.84 9.36
CA ILE A 78 -24.87 11.09 9.21
C ILE A 78 -25.37 10.56 7.86
N MET A 79 -24.63 10.80 6.78
CA MET A 79 -25.01 10.28 5.46
C MET A 79 -25.02 8.75 5.43
N ASP A 80 -24.02 8.09 6.02
CA ASP A 80 -23.97 6.63 6.09
C ASP A 80 -25.14 6.07 6.92
N LEU A 81 -25.47 6.73 8.04
CA LEU A 81 -26.63 6.35 8.86
C LEU A 81 -27.94 6.50 8.09
N CYS A 82 -28.16 7.62 7.39
CA CYS A 82 -29.36 7.80 6.54
C CYS A 82 -29.50 6.66 5.51
N GLN A 83 -28.41 6.30 4.83
CA GLN A 83 -28.43 5.21 3.84
C GLN A 83 -28.81 3.86 4.45
N VAL A 84 -28.36 3.58 5.68
CA VAL A 84 -28.74 2.36 6.40
C VAL A 84 -30.21 2.39 6.79
N PHE A 85 -30.71 3.54 7.28
CA PHE A 85 -32.11 3.67 7.67
C PHE A 85 -33.07 3.61 6.48
N ASP A 86 -32.69 4.16 5.33
CA ASP A 86 -33.47 4.09 4.09
C ASP A 86 -33.66 2.65 3.57
N GLN A 87 -32.76 1.72 3.94
CA GLN A 87 -32.87 0.31 3.57
C GLN A 87 -33.84 -0.47 4.46
N GLU A 88 -34.21 0.07 5.63
CA GLU A 88 -34.97 -0.64 6.68
C GLU A 88 -36.33 0.02 6.96
N LEU A 89 -36.85 0.82 6.01
CA LEU A 89 -38.09 1.58 6.19
C LEU A 89 -39.29 0.70 6.52
N GLU A 90 -39.52 -0.36 5.73
CA GLU A 90 -40.66 -1.26 5.92
C GLU A 90 -40.54 -2.07 7.21
N ALA A 91 -39.35 -2.64 7.47
CA ALA A 91 -39.09 -3.48 8.64
C ALA A 91 -39.29 -2.73 9.95
N LEU A 92 -38.97 -1.43 9.98
CA LEU A 92 -39.09 -0.58 11.15
C LEU A 92 -40.36 0.29 11.17
N GLN A 93 -41.26 0.13 10.19
CA GLN A 93 -42.50 0.93 10.06
C GLN A 93 -42.23 2.45 10.01
N ILE A 94 -41.16 2.84 9.30
CA ILE A 94 -40.79 4.22 9.04
C ILE A 94 -41.46 4.66 7.74
N GLU A 95 -42.20 5.76 7.78
CA GLU A 95 -42.78 6.40 6.59
C GLU A 95 -41.70 7.15 5.80
N THR A 96 -40.94 8.00 6.50
CA THR A 96 -39.85 8.77 5.90
C THR A 96 -38.69 8.98 6.87
N VAL A 97 -37.47 8.94 6.34
CA VAL A 97 -36.24 9.38 7.01
C VAL A 97 -35.83 10.70 6.39
N GLN A 98 -35.82 11.75 7.20
CA GLN A 98 -35.45 13.10 6.79
C GLN A 98 -34.10 13.46 7.41
N LYS A 99 -33.11 13.72 6.56
CA LYS A 99 -31.89 14.41 6.99
C LYS A 99 -32.21 15.90 7.22
N GLU A 100 -31.92 16.39 8.42
CA GLU A 100 -32.13 17.79 8.78
C GLU A 100 -31.08 18.71 8.14
N ARG A 101 -31.44 19.98 7.96
CA ARG A 101 -30.49 21.00 7.51
C ARG A 101 -29.58 21.42 8.66
N ILE A 102 -28.41 20.79 8.71
CA ILE A 102 -27.44 21.00 9.78
C ILE A 102 -26.73 22.34 9.61
N HIS A 103 -26.71 23.15 10.67
CA HIS A 103 -25.92 24.38 10.69
C HIS A 103 -24.42 24.05 10.56
N PRO A 104 -23.62 24.77 9.75
CA PRO A 104 -22.23 24.41 9.48
C PRO A 104 -21.33 24.26 10.71
N ARG A 105 -21.68 24.94 11.81
CA ARG A 105 -20.91 24.91 13.07
C ARG A 105 -21.43 23.91 14.11
N LYS A 106 -22.55 23.23 13.84
CA LYS A 106 -23.22 22.36 14.81
C LYS A 106 -22.32 21.23 15.28
N SER A 107 -21.57 20.61 14.36
CA SER A 107 -20.68 19.48 14.64
C SER A 107 -19.67 19.73 15.76
N TYR A 108 -19.27 20.98 16.00
CA TYR A 108 -18.33 21.36 17.06
C TYR A 108 -18.91 22.38 18.05
N LYS A 109 -20.24 22.52 18.11
CA LYS A 109 -20.90 23.35 19.11
C LYS A 109 -21.16 22.48 20.35
N MET A 110 -20.38 22.69 21.42
CA MET A 110 -20.36 21.78 22.58
C MET A 110 -21.37 22.14 23.69
N ASN A 111 -22.10 23.24 23.56
CA ASN A 111 -23.02 23.76 24.57
C ASN A 111 -24.51 23.56 24.25
N SER A 112 -24.89 23.37 22.99
CA SER A 112 -26.26 23.05 22.58
C SER A 112 -26.24 22.33 21.23
N SER A 113 -27.29 21.58 20.94
CA SER A 113 -27.40 20.75 19.75
C SER A 113 -28.82 20.77 19.15
N CYS A 114 -29.00 20.07 18.04
CA CYS A 114 -30.26 19.83 17.35
C CYS A 114 -30.22 18.44 16.69
N ALA A 115 -31.39 17.93 16.28
CA ALA A 115 -31.49 16.70 15.51
C ALA A 115 -30.73 16.78 14.18
N ASP A 116 -30.05 15.69 13.81
CA ASP A 116 -29.41 15.51 12.50
C ASP A 116 -30.29 14.72 11.53
N ILE A 117 -31.01 13.73 12.07
CA ILE A 117 -31.92 12.86 11.31
C ILE A 117 -33.25 12.82 12.06
N LEU A 118 -34.35 12.90 11.33
CA LEU A 118 -35.71 12.81 11.84
C LEU A 118 -36.47 11.70 11.12
N PHE A 119 -37.11 10.83 11.90
CA PHE A 119 -37.94 9.75 11.41
C PHE A 119 -39.41 10.09 11.64
N PHE A 120 -40.25 9.71 10.68
CA PHE A 120 -41.70 9.76 10.79
C PHE A 120 -42.25 8.34 10.78
N SER A 121 -43.08 8.00 11.77
CA SER A 121 -43.69 6.67 11.86
C SER A 121 -44.88 6.57 10.93
N ALA A 122 -45.06 5.41 10.28
CA ALA A 122 -46.27 5.12 9.51
C ALA A 122 -47.53 5.03 10.40
N TYR A 123 -47.37 4.78 11.69
CA TYR A 123 -48.46 4.76 12.67
C TYR A 123 -48.01 5.36 14.01
N LYS A 124 -47.50 4.53 14.92
CA LYS A 124 -46.94 4.90 16.21
C LYS A 124 -45.94 3.83 16.65
N TRP A 125 -44.80 4.25 17.17
CA TRP A 125 -43.87 3.36 17.87
C TRP A 125 -44.13 3.36 19.37
N ASN A 126 -44.11 2.16 19.97
CA ASN A 126 -43.98 2.03 21.42
C ASN A 126 -42.52 2.26 21.80
N ILE A 127 -42.29 3.21 22.70
CA ILE A 127 -40.96 3.70 23.04
C ILE A 127 -40.53 3.12 24.38
N SER A 128 -39.28 2.64 24.45
CA SER A 128 -38.69 2.11 25.67
C SER A 128 -38.33 3.20 26.68
N ARG A 129 -38.03 2.77 27.90
CA ARG A 129 -37.25 3.58 28.83
C ARG A 129 -35.86 3.86 28.27
N LEU A 130 -35.24 4.92 28.80
CA LEU A 130 -33.87 5.29 28.44
C LEU A 130 -32.90 4.15 28.79
N SER A 131 -32.15 3.69 27.80
CA SER A 131 -31.12 2.66 27.94
C SER A 131 -29.97 2.91 26.98
N ILE A 132 -28.81 2.32 27.26
CA ILE A 132 -27.67 2.38 26.34
C ILE A 132 -27.84 1.34 25.22
N VAL A 133 -27.14 1.57 24.12
CA VAL A 133 -27.22 0.70 22.93
C VAL A 133 -26.81 -0.75 23.22
N THR A 134 -25.94 -0.99 24.19
CA THR A 134 -25.43 -2.33 24.56
C THR A 134 -26.34 -3.08 25.53
N ASP A 135 -27.35 -2.44 26.11
CA ASP A 135 -28.28 -3.09 27.03
C ASP A 135 -29.16 -4.11 26.28
N SER A 136 -29.25 -5.32 26.82
CA SER A 136 -29.94 -6.46 26.19
C SER A 136 -31.44 -6.56 26.50
N LYS A 137 -31.92 -5.82 27.50
CA LYS A 137 -33.34 -5.83 27.92
C LYS A 137 -33.90 -4.42 27.87
N ASP A 138 -34.76 -4.18 26.89
CA ASP A 138 -35.56 -2.96 26.85
C ASP A 138 -36.93 -3.21 27.46
N VAL A 139 -37.28 -2.37 28.43
CA VAL A 139 -38.64 -2.32 28.99
C VAL A 139 -39.38 -1.22 28.22
N LEU A 140 -40.38 -1.63 27.46
CA LEU A 140 -41.30 -0.71 26.78
C LEU A 140 -42.14 0.01 27.84
N ASP A 141 -42.22 1.34 27.76
CA ASP A 141 -43.19 2.13 28.53
C ASP A 141 -44.49 2.24 27.72
N ASP A 142 -45.60 2.63 28.37
CA ASP A 142 -46.86 2.98 27.69
C ASP A 142 -46.77 4.27 26.84
N SER A 143 -45.56 4.81 26.65
CA SER A 143 -45.31 6.00 25.86
C SER A 143 -45.19 5.65 24.37
N THR A 144 -45.99 6.32 23.55
CA THR A 144 -45.94 6.19 22.09
C THR A 144 -45.37 7.44 21.45
N SER A 145 -44.61 7.30 20.35
CA SER A 145 -44.16 8.42 19.54
C SER A 145 -44.36 8.16 18.05
N ASN A 146 -44.68 9.22 17.33
CA ASN A 146 -44.84 9.28 15.88
C ASN A 146 -43.66 9.98 15.19
N LYS A 147 -42.77 10.62 15.97
CA LYS A 147 -41.49 11.17 15.52
C LYS A 147 -40.34 10.63 16.35
N TYR A 148 -39.17 10.49 15.74
CA TYR A 148 -37.97 10.05 16.43
C TYR A 148 -36.76 10.77 15.84
N TRP A 149 -35.86 11.31 16.68
CA TRP A 149 -34.67 12.00 16.20
C TRP A 149 -33.39 11.23 16.49
N VAL A 150 -32.36 11.46 15.68
CA VAL A 150 -30.97 11.04 15.95
C VAL A 150 -30.08 12.27 15.94
N ASP A 151 -29.22 12.38 16.95
CA ASP A 151 -28.19 13.41 17.09
C ASP A 151 -26.81 12.74 17.21
N VAL A 152 -25.91 13.04 16.28
CA VAL A 152 -24.52 12.58 16.29
C VAL A 152 -23.63 13.65 16.91
N GLN A 153 -22.94 13.29 17.98
CA GLN A 153 -22.01 14.12 18.75
C GLN A 153 -20.58 13.62 18.59
N LEU A 154 -19.69 14.50 18.15
CA LEU A 154 -18.25 14.22 18.07
C LEU A 154 -17.54 14.77 19.30
N ARG A 155 -16.53 14.05 19.78
CA ARG A 155 -15.70 14.43 20.92
C ARG A 155 -14.25 14.10 20.64
N TRP A 156 -13.35 14.84 21.30
CA TRP A 156 -11.96 14.49 21.46
C TRP A 156 -11.63 14.35 22.95
N GLY A 157 -11.56 13.11 23.44
CA GLY A 157 -11.32 12.83 24.86
C GLY A 157 -9.89 13.09 25.31
N ASP A 158 -9.72 13.21 26.62
CA ASP A 158 -8.41 13.24 27.29
C ASP A 158 -8.26 12.05 28.24
N PHE A 159 -7.13 11.93 28.94
CA PHE A 159 -6.90 10.79 29.83
C PHE A 159 -7.89 10.72 30.99
N ASP A 160 -8.29 11.88 31.54
CA ASP A 160 -9.18 11.94 32.69
C ASP A 160 -10.65 11.70 32.29
N THR A 161 -11.00 12.12 31.08
CA THR A 161 -12.35 12.07 30.53
C THR A 161 -12.31 11.45 29.13
N HIS A 162 -12.47 10.12 29.08
CA HIS A 162 -12.59 9.34 27.83
C HIS A 162 -13.72 8.30 27.89
N ASP A 163 -14.40 8.18 29.03
CA ASP A 163 -15.63 7.39 29.13
C ASP A 163 -16.71 8.03 28.25
N ILE A 164 -17.02 7.35 27.15
CA ILE A 164 -18.00 7.81 26.16
C ILE A 164 -19.43 7.61 26.65
N GLU A 165 -19.68 6.59 27.50
CA GLU A 165 -21.01 6.31 28.03
C GLU A 165 -21.50 7.43 28.93
N ARG A 166 -20.67 7.78 29.91
CA ARG A 166 -20.97 8.86 30.83
C ARG A 166 -21.16 10.19 30.09
N TYR A 167 -20.36 10.44 29.06
CA TYR A 167 -20.46 11.65 28.24
C TYR A 167 -21.79 11.73 27.49
N VAL A 168 -22.16 10.69 26.74
CA VAL A 168 -23.39 10.69 25.94
C VAL A 168 -24.62 10.78 26.83
N ARG A 169 -24.64 10.05 27.94
CA ARG A 169 -25.75 10.12 28.91
C ARG A 169 -25.89 11.52 29.51
N SER A 170 -24.79 12.15 29.93
CA SER A 170 -24.82 13.53 30.46
C SER A 170 -25.35 14.48 29.40
N LYS A 171 -24.79 14.45 28.19
CA LYS A 171 -25.18 15.36 27.10
C LYS A 171 -26.62 15.19 26.65
N PHE A 172 -27.11 13.95 26.61
CA PHE A 172 -28.50 13.68 26.28
C PHE A 172 -29.45 14.32 27.30
N LEU A 173 -29.18 14.16 28.60
CA LEU A 173 -30.00 14.76 29.66
C LEU A 173 -29.88 16.28 29.68
N ASP A 174 -28.67 16.81 29.51
CA ASP A 174 -28.41 18.25 29.45
C ASP A 174 -29.16 18.89 28.28
N TYR A 175 -29.06 18.33 27.08
CA TYR A 175 -29.65 18.93 25.87
C TYR A 175 -31.17 18.78 25.77
N ILE A 176 -31.77 17.77 26.41
CA ILE A 176 -33.24 17.66 26.42
C ILE A 176 -33.87 18.63 27.41
N LEU A 177 -33.16 18.98 28.48
CA LEU A 177 -33.63 19.92 29.50
C LEU A 177 -33.26 21.38 29.17
N ASP A 178 -32.24 21.58 28.33
CA ASP A 178 -31.75 22.89 27.90
C ASP A 178 -32.72 23.59 26.93
N SER A 179 -33.05 24.85 27.21
CA SER A 179 -33.94 25.66 26.36
C SER A 179 -33.29 26.12 25.05
N MET A 180 -31.96 26.06 24.95
CA MET A 180 -31.22 26.41 23.73
C MET A 180 -31.11 25.27 22.73
N SER A 181 -31.42 24.04 23.15
CA SER A 181 -31.39 22.83 22.33
C SER A 181 -32.82 22.41 21.98
N ILE A 182 -33.14 22.36 20.69
CA ILE A 182 -34.51 22.12 20.22
C ILE A 182 -34.56 20.78 19.50
N TYR A 183 -35.36 19.86 20.03
CA TYR A 183 -35.64 18.56 19.41
C TYR A 183 -37.12 18.43 19.01
N PRO A 184 -37.43 17.81 17.86
CA PRO A 184 -38.81 17.71 17.37
C PRO A 184 -39.74 16.78 18.18
N SER A 185 -39.19 15.93 19.05
CA SER A 185 -39.94 14.97 19.88
C SER A 185 -39.18 14.63 21.16
N PRO A 186 -39.87 14.13 22.22
CA PRO A 186 -39.23 13.65 23.43
C PRO A 186 -38.61 12.24 23.29
N ALA A 187 -38.77 11.59 22.14
CA ALA A 187 -38.17 10.31 21.78
C ALA A 187 -37.08 10.52 20.73
N GLY A 188 -35.89 10.00 20.98
CA GLY A 188 -34.75 10.04 20.08
C GLY A 188 -33.48 9.43 20.67
N ALA A 189 -32.44 9.35 19.86
CA ALA A 189 -31.13 8.79 20.20
C ALA A 189 -30.01 9.82 20.05
N MET A 190 -29.12 9.86 21.04
CA MET A 190 -27.84 10.55 20.89
C MET A 190 -26.74 9.52 20.72
N ILE A 191 -25.95 9.69 19.67
CA ILE A 191 -24.79 8.87 19.34
C ILE A 191 -23.55 9.71 19.62
N GLY A 192 -22.70 9.32 20.56
CA GLY A 192 -21.42 9.96 20.80
C GLY A 192 -20.27 9.17 20.21
N MET A 193 -19.31 9.86 19.62
CA MET A 193 -18.07 9.30 19.09
C MET A 193 -16.87 10.05 19.66
N ASP A 194 -15.98 9.33 20.33
CA ASP A 194 -14.68 9.83 20.76
C ASP A 194 -13.62 9.54 19.70
N LEU A 195 -13.23 10.57 18.97
CA LEU A 195 -12.27 10.49 17.87
C LEU A 195 -10.82 10.27 18.36
N ALA A 196 -10.53 10.54 19.64
CA ALA A 196 -9.20 10.33 20.19
C ALA A 196 -8.97 8.86 20.58
N TYR A 197 -10.02 8.19 21.04
CA TYR A 197 -9.97 6.81 21.56
C TYR A 197 -10.65 5.78 20.66
N ASP A 198 -11.24 6.20 19.54
CA ASP A 198 -11.99 5.35 18.62
C ASP A 198 -13.13 4.58 19.33
N LEU A 199 -13.84 5.28 20.22
CA LEU A 199 -14.97 4.75 20.99
C LEU A 199 -16.26 5.39 20.52
N TRP A 200 -17.35 4.63 20.52
CA TRP A 200 -18.68 5.17 20.27
C TRP A 200 -19.70 4.51 21.20
N LEU A 201 -20.77 5.24 21.49
CA LEU A 201 -21.95 4.71 22.17
C LEU A 201 -23.18 5.48 21.72
N ALA A 202 -24.36 4.88 21.89
CA ALA A 202 -25.61 5.61 21.82
C ALA A 202 -26.45 5.43 23.09
N TYR A 203 -27.12 6.51 23.50
CA TYR A 203 -28.08 6.55 24.60
C TYR A 203 -29.41 7.07 24.09
N SER A 204 -30.49 6.35 24.38
CA SER A 204 -31.77 6.60 23.74
C SER A 204 -32.94 5.96 24.46
N LYS A 205 -34.14 6.40 24.10
CA LYS A 205 -35.36 5.60 24.22
C LYS A 205 -35.56 4.85 22.91
N TRP A 206 -35.62 3.52 22.91
CA TRP A 206 -35.62 2.72 21.68
C TRP A 206 -37.05 2.37 21.25
N PHE A 207 -37.31 2.38 19.94
CA PHE A 207 -38.42 1.64 19.37
C PHE A 207 -37.96 0.25 18.90
N PRO A 208 -38.86 -0.74 18.78
CA PRO A 208 -38.50 -2.10 18.38
C PRO A 208 -37.69 -2.15 17.08
N GLY A 209 -36.55 -2.84 17.09
CA GLY A 209 -35.68 -3.02 15.92
C GLY A 209 -34.59 -1.95 15.74
N MET A 210 -34.74 -0.75 16.32
CA MET A 210 -33.77 0.34 16.17
C MET A 210 -32.39 0.02 16.78
N LYS A 211 -32.38 -0.55 17.99
CA LYS A 211 -31.16 -0.88 18.72
C LYS A 211 -30.24 -1.85 17.97
N PRO A 212 -30.70 -3.05 17.54
CA PRO A 212 -29.83 -3.98 16.80
C PRO A 212 -29.40 -3.42 15.44
N LEU A 213 -30.26 -2.66 14.75
CA LEU A 213 -29.88 -1.99 13.50
C LEU A 213 -28.73 -1.02 13.74
N LEU A 214 -28.85 -0.15 14.74
CA LEU A 214 -27.82 0.85 15.04
C LEU A 214 -26.50 0.21 15.45
N GLN A 215 -26.52 -0.88 16.23
CA GLN A 215 -25.32 -1.65 16.58
C GLN A 215 -24.59 -2.17 15.33
N GLN A 216 -25.33 -2.77 14.39
CA GLN A 216 -24.75 -3.28 13.15
C GLN A 216 -24.25 -2.16 12.24
N ALA A 217 -25.01 -1.07 12.14
CA ALA A 217 -24.68 0.10 11.33
C ALA A 217 -23.38 0.74 11.82
N MET A 218 -23.31 1.12 13.09
CA MET A 218 -22.15 1.80 13.67
C MET A 218 -20.90 0.92 13.67
N SER A 219 -21.05 -0.39 13.90
CA SER A 219 -19.93 -1.34 13.80
C SER A 219 -19.31 -1.40 12.40
N LYS A 220 -20.10 -1.17 11.35
CA LYS A 220 -19.63 -1.06 9.97
C LYS A 220 -19.08 0.33 9.66
N ILE A 221 -19.79 1.39 10.06
CA ILE A 221 -19.41 2.79 9.81
C ILE A 221 -18.05 3.08 10.42
N VAL A 222 -17.82 2.74 11.69
CA VAL A 222 -16.53 3.00 12.35
C VAL A 222 -15.36 2.35 11.59
N LYS A 223 -15.56 1.16 11.02
CA LYS A 223 -14.52 0.41 10.29
C LYS A 223 -14.32 0.81 8.83
N ALA A 224 -15.34 1.37 8.18
CA ALA A 224 -15.36 1.57 6.73
C ALA A 224 -15.50 3.03 6.30
N ASN A 225 -15.85 3.92 7.22
CA ASN A 225 -16.09 5.32 6.90
C ASN A 225 -14.78 6.02 6.47
N PRO A 226 -14.74 6.63 5.27
CA PRO A 226 -13.53 7.23 4.70
C PRO A 226 -13.11 8.55 5.34
N ALA A 227 -13.93 9.13 6.23
CA ALA A 227 -13.58 10.30 7.01
C ALA A 227 -12.99 9.92 8.38
N LEU A 228 -13.43 8.80 8.98
CA LEU A 228 -12.92 8.28 10.26
C LEU A 228 -11.60 7.55 10.10
N HIS A 229 -11.53 6.66 9.12
CA HIS A 229 -10.27 6.15 8.65
C HIS A 229 -9.85 7.03 7.49
N VAL A 230 -8.63 7.54 7.54
CA VAL A 230 -7.86 7.79 6.33
C VAL A 230 -7.05 6.51 6.09
N PRO A 231 -7.68 5.36 5.71
CA PRO A 231 -6.90 4.19 5.44
C PRO A 231 -6.09 4.48 4.18
N SER A 232 -4.96 3.81 4.03
CA SER A 232 -4.32 3.72 2.71
C SER A 232 -5.38 3.25 1.71
N ASN A 233 -5.80 4.14 0.80
CA ASN A 233 -6.94 4.04 -0.15
C ASN A 233 -6.80 2.91 -1.20
N TYR A 234 -6.33 1.74 -0.81
CA TYR A 234 -6.00 0.64 -1.71
C TYR A 234 -7.25 0.01 -2.32
N SER A 235 -8.37 -0.04 -1.59
CA SER A 235 -9.66 -0.54 -2.09
C SER A 235 -10.32 0.41 -3.09
N GLU A 236 -10.09 1.74 -2.98
CA GLU A 236 -10.61 2.76 -3.90
C GLU A 236 -10.14 2.52 -5.35
N LEU A 237 -8.97 1.89 -5.52
CA LEU A 237 -8.40 1.50 -6.82
C LEU A 237 -9.31 0.60 -7.65
N PHE A 238 -10.23 -0.12 -7.01
CA PHE A 238 -11.14 -1.08 -7.65
C PHE A 238 -12.59 -0.60 -7.68
N SER A 239 -12.82 0.68 -7.41
CA SER A 239 -14.12 1.31 -7.58
C SER A 239 -14.57 1.30 -9.05
N ASN A 240 -15.80 1.74 -9.31
CA ASN A 240 -16.31 1.83 -10.67
C ASN A 240 -15.61 2.89 -11.53
N GLN A 241 -14.81 3.77 -10.93
CA GLN A 241 -14.11 4.84 -11.62
C GLN A 241 -12.92 4.32 -12.44
N ILE A 242 -12.64 4.98 -13.57
CA ILE A 242 -11.43 4.72 -14.35
C ILE A 242 -10.28 5.42 -13.65
N ILE A 243 -9.32 4.62 -13.17
CA ILE A 243 -8.14 5.09 -12.44
C ILE A 243 -6.91 4.68 -13.24
N TRP A 244 -5.96 5.59 -13.42
CA TRP A 244 -4.67 5.28 -14.05
C TRP A 244 -3.52 5.45 -13.08
N PHE A 245 -2.61 4.49 -13.06
CA PHE A 245 -1.26 4.65 -12.53
C PHE A 245 -0.34 5.17 -13.62
N VAL A 246 0.44 6.20 -13.31
CA VAL A 246 1.50 6.71 -14.20
C VAL A 246 2.85 6.50 -13.52
N ASP A 247 3.70 5.68 -14.13
CA ASP A 247 5.09 5.48 -13.73
C ASP A 247 6.04 6.03 -14.79
N ASP A 248 6.78 7.08 -14.41
CA ASP A 248 7.75 7.75 -15.26
C ASP A 248 9.20 7.22 -15.04
N THR A 249 9.34 6.12 -14.28
CA THR A 249 10.65 5.60 -13.86
C THR A 249 11.60 5.28 -15.00
N ASN A 250 11.06 4.73 -16.08
CA ASN A 250 11.84 4.29 -17.24
C ASN A 250 11.76 5.25 -18.43
N VAL A 251 11.32 6.49 -18.24
CA VAL A 251 11.18 7.48 -19.33
C VAL A 251 12.53 7.93 -19.84
N TYR A 252 13.43 8.35 -18.95
CA TYR A 252 14.78 8.75 -19.29
C TYR A 252 15.78 7.77 -18.68
N ARG A 253 16.39 6.97 -19.55
CA ARG A 253 17.33 5.91 -19.18
C ARG A 253 18.69 6.19 -19.81
N ILE A 254 19.75 5.86 -19.08
CA ILE A 254 21.13 6.07 -19.52
C ILE A 254 21.98 4.82 -19.30
N THR A 255 22.94 4.62 -20.18
CA THR A 255 24.11 3.77 -19.92
C THR A 255 25.25 4.65 -19.43
N ILE A 256 25.86 4.26 -18.32
CA ILE A 256 26.97 5.00 -17.72
C ILE A 256 28.27 4.30 -18.08
N GLN A 257 29.22 5.05 -18.63
CA GLN A 257 30.59 4.60 -18.87
C GLN A 257 31.50 5.45 -18.00
N LYS A 258 32.16 4.81 -17.03
CA LYS A 258 33.20 5.44 -16.21
C LYS A 258 34.53 5.30 -16.93
N THR A 259 35.16 6.42 -17.27
CA THR A 259 36.49 6.41 -17.87
C THR A 259 37.56 6.14 -16.82
N PHE A 260 38.76 5.79 -17.28
CA PHE A 260 39.94 5.56 -16.44
C PHE A 260 40.25 6.75 -15.51
N GLU A 261 40.10 7.98 -16.02
CA GLU A 261 40.30 9.24 -15.29
C GLU A 261 39.23 9.51 -14.21
N GLY A 262 38.24 8.62 -14.08
CA GLY A 262 37.13 8.76 -13.14
C GLY A 262 35.94 9.56 -13.67
N ASN A 263 36.01 10.08 -14.90
CA ASN A 263 34.92 10.82 -15.52
C ASN A 263 33.74 9.89 -15.85
N LEU A 264 32.52 10.34 -15.55
CA LEU A 264 31.30 9.61 -15.89
C LEU A 264 30.70 10.18 -17.17
N THR A 265 30.72 9.39 -18.23
CA THR A 265 30.02 9.71 -19.48
C THR A 265 28.70 8.94 -19.52
N THR A 266 27.64 9.59 -20.02
CA THR A 266 26.29 9.00 -20.06
C THR A 266 25.75 9.06 -21.47
N LYS A 267 25.17 7.94 -21.93
CA LYS A 267 24.48 7.88 -23.23
C LYS A 267 23.01 7.52 -23.00
N PRO A 268 22.05 8.29 -23.55
CA PRO A 268 20.64 7.97 -23.41
C PRO A 268 20.26 6.75 -24.24
N ILE A 269 19.34 5.95 -23.72
CA ILE A 269 18.74 4.79 -24.41
C ILE A 269 17.21 4.92 -24.47
N GLY A 270 16.57 4.07 -25.26
CA GLY A 270 15.11 4.02 -25.36
C GLY A 270 14.44 3.84 -24.00
N GLY A 271 13.43 4.66 -23.76
CA GLY A 271 12.63 4.67 -22.54
C GLY A 271 11.15 4.39 -22.81
N ALA A 272 10.36 4.32 -21.74
CA ALA A 272 8.91 4.23 -21.85
C ALA A 272 8.19 4.84 -20.65
N ILE A 273 6.98 5.32 -20.90
CA ILE A 273 6.00 5.71 -19.89
C ILE A 273 5.04 4.54 -19.71
N PHE A 274 4.78 4.17 -18.46
CA PHE A 274 3.80 3.13 -18.12
C PHE A 274 2.53 3.81 -17.58
N ILE A 275 1.42 3.65 -18.32
CA ILE A 275 0.11 4.15 -17.91
C ILE A 275 -0.81 2.94 -17.75
N PHE A 276 -1.19 2.62 -16.52
CA PHE A 276 -1.81 1.34 -16.18
C PHE A 276 -3.16 1.50 -15.48
N ASN A 277 -4.18 0.79 -15.95
CA ASN A 277 -5.48 0.70 -15.30
C ASN A 277 -5.54 -0.53 -14.37
N PRO A 278 -5.62 -0.35 -13.03
CA PRO A 278 -5.59 -1.44 -12.06
C PRO A 278 -6.89 -2.24 -11.98
N ARG A 279 -7.97 -1.79 -12.63
CA ARG A 279 -9.22 -2.54 -12.71
C ARG A 279 -9.24 -3.45 -13.94
N SER A 280 -8.96 -2.90 -15.12
CA SER A 280 -9.00 -3.67 -16.37
C SER A 280 -7.70 -4.43 -16.66
N GLY A 281 -6.58 -4.05 -16.05
CA GLY A 281 -5.27 -4.59 -16.38
C GLY A 281 -4.67 -4.01 -17.66
N GLN A 282 -5.32 -3.03 -18.27
CA GLN A 282 -4.87 -2.38 -19.50
C GLN A 282 -3.64 -1.52 -19.23
N LEU A 283 -2.61 -1.70 -20.06
CA LEU A 283 -1.37 -0.94 -20.03
C LEU A 283 -1.23 -0.19 -21.36
N PHE A 284 -1.22 1.13 -21.29
CA PHE A 284 -0.75 1.99 -22.37
C PHE A 284 0.75 2.22 -22.18
N LEU A 285 1.56 1.61 -23.03
CA LEU A 285 3.01 1.72 -23.02
C LEU A 285 3.43 2.72 -24.10
N LYS A 286 3.81 3.93 -23.69
CA LYS A 286 4.36 4.91 -24.62
C LYS A 286 5.87 4.75 -24.71
N VAL A 287 6.37 4.33 -25.87
CA VAL A 287 7.81 4.25 -26.14
C VAL A 287 8.36 5.64 -26.43
N ILE A 288 9.43 6.01 -25.74
CA ILE A 288 10.16 7.27 -25.92
C ILE A 288 11.51 6.96 -26.57
N HIS A 289 11.63 7.34 -27.83
CA HIS A 289 12.84 7.14 -28.62
C HIS A 289 13.96 8.12 -28.23
N THR A 290 15.21 7.75 -28.49
CA THR A 290 16.40 8.56 -28.12
C THR A 290 16.46 9.92 -28.81
N SER A 291 15.81 10.05 -29.97
CA SER A 291 15.72 11.31 -30.72
C SER A 291 15.04 12.44 -29.94
N VAL A 292 14.17 12.11 -28.97
CA VAL A 292 13.52 13.10 -28.09
C VAL A 292 14.53 13.87 -27.23
N TRP A 293 15.69 13.26 -26.95
CA TRP A 293 16.73 13.84 -26.12
C TRP A 293 17.79 14.61 -26.92
N ALA A 294 17.75 14.52 -28.25
CA ALA A 294 18.77 15.12 -29.12
C ALA A 294 18.74 16.65 -29.02
N GLY A 295 19.90 17.27 -28.78
CA GLY A 295 20.04 18.73 -28.66
C GLY A 295 19.47 19.34 -27.37
N GLN A 296 18.92 18.54 -26.46
CA GLN A 296 18.28 19.02 -25.25
C GLN A 296 19.21 19.05 -24.04
N LYS A 297 18.94 19.96 -23.10
CA LYS A 297 19.66 20.07 -21.81
C LYS A 297 18.69 19.79 -20.66
N ARG A 298 19.23 19.49 -19.46
CA ARG A 298 18.45 19.20 -18.24
C ARG A 298 17.44 18.06 -18.44
N LEU A 299 17.90 16.98 -19.06
CA LEU A 299 17.08 15.84 -19.49
C LEU A 299 16.24 15.20 -18.37
N GLY A 300 16.72 15.22 -17.12
CA GLY A 300 15.96 14.71 -15.98
C GLY A 300 14.69 15.52 -15.65
N GLN A 301 14.68 16.84 -15.90
CA GLN A 301 13.47 17.66 -15.77
C GLN A 301 12.59 17.49 -17.01
N LEU A 302 13.20 17.51 -18.20
CA LEU A 302 12.49 17.33 -19.46
C LEU A 302 11.72 16.00 -19.49
N ALA A 303 12.29 14.92 -18.95
CA ALA A 303 11.64 13.61 -18.88
C ALA A 303 10.28 13.64 -18.17
N LYS A 304 10.16 14.40 -17.07
CA LYS A 304 8.92 14.53 -16.30
C LYS A 304 7.85 15.28 -17.08
N TRP A 305 8.24 16.38 -17.72
CA TRP A 305 7.36 17.17 -18.58
C TRP A 305 6.92 16.36 -19.78
N LYS A 306 7.84 15.62 -20.41
CA LYS A 306 7.51 14.76 -21.56
C LYS A 306 6.58 13.62 -21.16
N ALA A 307 6.77 13.04 -19.97
CA ALA A 307 5.85 12.04 -19.44
C ALA A 307 4.43 12.60 -19.27
N ALA A 308 4.30 13.77 -18.65
CA ALA A 308 3.02 14.44 -18.45
C ALA A 308 2.35 14.88 -19.76
N GLU A 309 3.14 15.34 -20.74
CA GLU A 309 2.65 15.72 -22.08
C GLU A 309 2.03 14.53 -22.80
N GLU A 310 2.69 13.38 -22.82
CA GLU A 310 2.17 12.18 -23.47
C GLU A 310 0.95 11.60 -22.73
N VAL A 311 0.90 11.71 -21.40
CA VAL A 311 -0.30 11.34 -20.61
C VAL A 311 -1.46 12.26 -20.98
N ALA A 312 -1.26 13.57 -21.03
CA ALA A 312 -2.30 14.52 -21.40
C ALA A 312 -2.76 14.34 -22.86
N ALA A 313 -1.84 14.03 -23.78
CA ALA A 313 -2.17 13.68 -25.15
C ALA A 313 -3.02 12.40 -25.24
N LEU A 314 -2.71 11.39 -24.42
CA LEU A 314 -3.53 10.18 -24.33
C LEU A 314 -4.94 10.48 -23.81
N VAL A 315 -5.08 11.27 -22.74
CA VAL A 315 -6.39 11.69 -22.22
C VAL A 315 -7.21 12.41 -23.31
N ARG A 316 -6.60 13.34 -24.05
CA ARG A 316 -7.25 14.05 -25.18
C ARG A 316 -7.68 13.13 -26.31
N SER A 317 -6.98 12.02 -26.52
CA SER A 317 -7.29 11.06 -27.59
C SER A 317 -8.46 10.13 -27.27
N LEU A 318 -8.86 10.05 -25.99
CA LEU A 318 -9.94 9.17 -25.55
C LEU A 318 -11.29 9.91 -25.49
N PRO A 319 -12.40 9.22 -25.77
CA PRO A 319 -13.74 9.76 -25.55
C PRO A 319 -13.97 9.99 -24.04
N VAL A 320 -14.88 10.91 -23.70
CA VAL A 320 -15.08 11.40 -22.32
C VAL A 320 -15.48 10.27 -21.35
N GLU A 321 -16.13 9.23 -21.87
CA GLU A 321 -16.54 8.03 -21.12
C GLU A 321 -15.35 7.16 -20.71
N GLU A 322 -14.27 7.15 -21.50
CA GLU A 322 -13.05 6.37 -21.25
C GLU A 322 -11.96 7.16 -20.53
N GLN A 323 -12.14 8.47 -20.37
CA GLN A 323 -11.19 9.32 -19.66
C GLN A 323 -11.10 8.94 -18.16
N PRO A 324 -9.89 8.93 -17.58
CA PRO A 324 -9.72 8.61 -16.19
C PRO A 324 -10.37 9.67 -15.31
N LYS A 325 -11.04 9.26 -14.23
CA LYS A 325 -11.48 10.19 -13.17
C LYS A 325 -10.37 10.50 -12.18
N GLN A 326 -9.37 9.62 -12.10
CA GLN A 326 -8.21 9.79 -11.23
C GLN A 326 -6.93 9.32 -11.91
N VAL A 327 -5.88 10.13 -11.79
CA VAL A 327 -4.53 9.80 -12.22
C VAL A 327 -3.63 9.76 -10.98
N ILE A 328 -3.04 8.61 -10.72
CA ILE A 328 -2.14 8.35 -9.59
C ILE A 328 -0.72 8.26 -10.11
N VAL A 329 0.16 9.17 -9.69
CA VAL A 329 1.59 9.07 -10.03
C VAL A 329 2.36 8.28 -8.98
N THR A 330 3.25 7.40 -9.43
CA THR A 330 4.16 6.66 -8.53
C THR A 330 5.24 7.56 -7.93
N ARG A 331 5.61 8.65 -8.62
CA ARG A 331 6.67 9.58 -8.19
C ARG A 331 6.15 11.01 -8.17
N LYS A 332 6.37 11.69 -7.04
CA LYS A 332 5.91 13.07 -6.81
C LYS A 332 6.45 14.09 -7.82
N GLY A 333 7.56 13.78 -8.50
CA GLY A 333 8.18 14.68 -9.47
C GLY A 333 7.34 14.96 -10.73
N THR A 334 6.30 14.16 -10.98
CA THR A 334 5.42 14.27 -12.15
C THR A 334 4.06 14.88 -11.80
N LEU A 335 3.82 15.21 -10.53
CA LEU A 335 2.59 15.87 -10.07
C LEU A 335 2.44 17.24 -10.72
N ASP A 336 3.37 18.16 -10.45
CA ASP A 336 3.27 19.55 -10.95
C ASP A 336 3.14 19.62 -12.48
N PRO A 337 3.92 18.87 -13.29
CA PRO A 337 3.74 18.87 -14.74
C PRO A 337 2.36 18.35 -15.20
N LEU A 338 1.80 17.33 -14.53
CA LEU A 338 0.46 16.82 -14.86
C LEU A 338 -0.63 17.82 -14.47
N GLU A 339 -0.51 18.47 -13.31
CA GLU A 339 -1.46 19.50 -12.88
C GLU A 339 -1.53 20.66 -13.89
N VAL A 340 -0.38 21.08 -14.43
CA VAL A 340 -0.32 22.11 -15.47
C VAL A 340 -0.91 21.65 -16.80
N LEU A 341 -0.60 20.42 -17.24
CA LEU A 341 -0.98 19.95 -18.58
C LEU A 341 -2.41 19.38 -18.67
N LEU A 342 -3.02 19.07 -17.53
CA LEU A 342 -4.40 18.61 -17.40
C LEU A 342 -5.36 19.70 -16.89
N LEU A 343 -4.97 20.98 -16.93
CA LEU A 343 -5.87 22.10 -16.58
C LEU A 343 -7.17 22.11 -17.38
N ASP A 344 -7.13 21.64 -18.64
CA ASP A 344 -8.31 21.49 -19.51
C ASP A 344 -9.30 20.42 -19.00
N PHE A 345 -8.91 19.61 -18.02
CA PHE A 345 -9.66 18.47 -17.49
C PHE A 345 -9.90 18.59 -15.97
N PRO A 346 -10.73 19.55 -15.52
CA PRO A 346 -10.90 19.85 -14.09
C PRO A 346 -11.53 18.70 -13.27
N ASN A 347 -12.16 17.73 -13.95
CA ASN A 347 -12.79 16.57 -13.33
C ASN A 347 -11.80 15.41 -13.06
N ILE A 348 -10.54 15.52 -13.49
CA ILE A 348 -9.52 14.50 -13.28
C ILE A 348 -8.74 14.82 -12.01
N VAL A 349 -8.87 13.96 -11.01
CA VAL A 349 -8.14 14.10 -9.76
C VAL A 349 -6.72 13.55 -9.91
N ILE A 350 -5.71 14.39 -9.65
CA ILE A 350 -4.30 13.98 -9.67
C ILE A 350 -3.87 13.70 -8.23
N LYS A 351 -3.42 12.46 -7.94
CA LYS A 351 -2.93 12.05 -6.61
C LYS A 351 -1.52 11.48 -6.70
N GLY A 352 -0.71 11.71 -5.66
CA GLY A 352 0.58 11.03 -5.48
C GLY A 352 0.39 9.73 -4.72
N SER A 353 1.04 8.64 -5.15
CA SER A 353 1.08 7.40 -4.37
C SER A 353 2.15 7.45 -3.29
N GLU A 354 1.82 6.96 -2.09
CA GLU A 354 2.81 6.63 -1.06
C GLU A 354 3.35 5.20 -1.21
N LEU A 355 2.69 4.37 -2.03
CA LEU A 355 3.10 3.01 -2.33
C LEU A 355 4.21 3.03 -3.37
N GLN A 356 5.34 2.36 -3.08
CA GLN A 356 6.43 2.21 -4.04
C GLN A 356 6.19 1.00 -4.96
N LEU A 357 5.10 1.06 -5.73
CA LEU A 357 4.74 0.02 -6.69
C LEU A 357 5.87 -0.18 -7.70
N SER A 358 6.12 -1.44 -8.05
CA SER A 358 7.31 -1.82 -8.81
C SER A 358 7.06 -1.94 -10.31
N PHE A 359 6.26 -1.03 -10.90
CA PHE A 359 5.98 -1.00 -12.35
C PHE A 359 7.25 -0.92 -13.21
N GLN A 360 8.31 -0.29 -12.71
CA GLN A 360 9.61 -0.30 -13.38
C GLN A 360 10.16 -1.70 -13.67
N ALA A 361 9.76 -2.73 -12.91
CA ALA A 361 10.18 -4.11 -13.11
C ALA A 361 9.60 -4.73 -14.38
N CYS A 362 8.57 -4.12 -15.00
CA CYS A 362 8.08 -4.53 -16.31
C CYS A 362 9.18 -4.53 -17.37
N MET A 363 10.16 -3.60 -17.26
CA MET A 363 11.31 -3.55 -18.17
C MET A 363 12.24 -4.77 -18.08
N LYS A 364 12.14 -5.58 -17.02
CA LYS A 364 12.93 -6.80 -16.86
C LYS A 364 12.37 -7.99 -17.65
N MET A 365 11.16 -7.85 -18.19
CA MET A 365 10.56 -8.82 -19.10
C MET A 365 11.03 -8.58 -20.53
N GLU A 366 11.44 -9.64 -21.21
CA GLU A 366 12.05 -9.59 -22.55
C GLU A 366 11.13 -8.90 -23.55
N ARG A 367 9.82 -9.21 -23.49
CA ARG A 367 8.82 -8.64 -24.41
C ARG A 367 8.78 -7.11 -24.41
N PHE A 368 8.87 -6.49 -23.24
CA PHE A 368 8.88 -5.02 -23.12
C PHE A 368 10.27 -4.46 -23.44
N GLY A 369 11.32 -5.09 -22.92
CA GLY A 369 12.71 -4.68 -23.16
C GLY A 369 13.05 -4.64 -24.65
N ASP A 370 12.76 -5.72 -25.37
CA ASP A 370 13.06 -5.85 -26.80
C ASP A 370 12.24 -4.88 -27.65
N LEU A 371 10.95 -4.72 -27.34
CA LEU A 371 10.08 -3.77 -28.04
C LEU A 371 10.58 -2.33 -27.92
N ILE A 372 11.03 -1.93 -26.74
CA ILE A 372 11.53 -0.57 -26.49
C ILE A 372 12.91 -0.37 -27.13
N LEU A 373 13.79 -1.37 -27.07
CA LEU A 373 15.14 -1.27 -27.64
C LEU A 373 15.14 -1.30 -29.18
N ARG A 374 14.20 -2.00 -29.81
CA ARG A 374 14.08 -2.09 -31.27
C ARG A 374 13.26 -0.96 -31.90
N ALA A 375 12.62 -0.12 -31.10
CA ALA A 375 11.79 0.97 -31.61
C ALA A 375 12.63 2.02 -32.34
N ILE A 376 12.23 2.35 -33.57
CA ILE A 376 12.90 3.35 -34.43
C ILE A 376 12.28 4.74 -34.22
N GLN A 377 11.03 4.81 -33.74
CA GLN A 377 10.29 6.04 -33.51
C GLN A 377 9.42 5.95 -32.25
N PRO A 378 8.98 7.09 -31.67
CA PRO A 378 8.02 7.09 -30.57
C PRO A 378 6.69 6.47 -31.01
N GLN A 379 6.14 5.57 -30.21
CA GLN A 379 4.88 4.88 -30.50
C GLN A 379 4.13 4.52 -29.21
N MET A 380 2.80 4.44 -29.30
CA MET A 380 1.94 3.95 -28.22
C MET A 380 1.59 2.48 -28.49
N VAL A 381 1.81 1.61 -27.52
CA VAL A 381 1.50 0.17 -27.64
C VAL A 381 0.59 -0.25 -26.49
N LEU A 382 -0.50 -0.94 -26.83
CA LEU A 382 -1.48 -1.41 -25.86
C LEU A 382 -1.18 -2.85 -25.45
N PHE A 383 -1.22 -3.11 -24.13
CA PHE A 383 -1.08 -4.44 -23.55
C PHE A 383 -2.17 -4.69 -22.50
N SER A 384 -2.43 -5.97 -22.21
CA SER A 384 -3.09 -6.39 -20.97
C SER A 384 -2.05 -7.06 -20.06
N LEU A 385 -1.81 -6.49 -18.88
CA LEU A 385 -0.94 -7.09 -17.87
C LEU A 385 -1.61 -8.21 -17.08
N TYR A 386 -2.94 -8.36 -17.16
CA TYR A 386 -3.63 -9.49 -16.55
C TYR A 386 -3.65 -10.70 -17.48
N GLY A 387 -3.84 -10.53 -18.80
CA GLY A 387 -3.90 -11.69 -19.70
C GLY A 387 -4.93 -12.72 -19.22
N LYS A 388 -4.55 -13.99 -19.04
CA LYS A 388 -5.45 -15.03 -18.46
C LYS A 388 -5.70 -14.92 -16.96
N LEU A 389 -5.09 -13.96 -16.25
CA LEU A 389 -5.36 -13.70 -14.83
C LEU A 389 -6.79 -13.16 -14.56
N HIS A 390 -7.57 -12.88 -15.62
CA HIS A 390 -8.97 -12.47 -15.54
C HIS A 390 -9.92 -13.50 -14.91
N GLY A 391 -9.49 -14.76 -14.70
CA GLY A 391 -10.28 -15.77 -13.97
C GLY A 391 -10.52 -15.43 -12.49
N CYS A 392 -9.80 -14.45 -11.94
CA CYS A 392 -9.93 -14.00 -10.55
C CYS A 392 -10.50 -12.57 -10.45
N ARG A 393 -11.01 -12.20 -9.26
CA ARG A 393 -11.47 -10.81 -8.98
C ARG A 393 -10.35 -9.79 -9.24
N PHE A 394 -10.68 -8.58 -9.67
CA PHE A 394 -9.73 -7.51 -10.02
C PHE A 394 -8.68 -7.25 -8.93
N PHE A 395 -9.13 -7.24 -7.66
CA PHE A 395 -8.26 -7.10 -6.49
C PHE A 395 -7.18 -8.19 -6.43
N THR A 396 -7.55 -9.45 -6.69
CA THR A 396 -6.63 -10.59 -6.68
C THR A 396 -5.66 -10.52 -7.85
N ALA A 397 -6.15 -10.19 -9.05
CA ALA A 397 -5.31 -10.04 -10.24
C ALA A 397 -4.27 -8.91 -10.07
N PHE A 398 -4.67 -7.77 -9.50
CA PHE A 398 -3.74 -6.68 -9.16
C PHE A 398 -2.74 -7.10 -8.10
N SER A 399 -3.19 -7.75 -7.02
CA SER A 399 -2.31 -8.21 -5.95
C SER A 399 -1.25 -9.20 -6.46
N ARG A 400 -1.67 -10.16 -7.31
CA ARG A 400 -0.78 -11.08 -8.02
C ARG A 400 0.22 -10.32 -8.89
N LEU A 401 -0.25 -9.37 -9.70
CA LEU A 401 0.64 -8.55 -10.54
C LEU A 401 1.70 -7.82 -9.72
N ILE A 402 1.31 -7.18 -8.61
CA ILE A 402 2.27 -6.48 -7.74
C ILE A 402 3.29 -7.46 -7.15
N LEU A 403 2.87 -8.66 -6.74
CA LEU A 403 3.76 -9.70 -6.24
C LEU A 403 4.78 -10.14 -7.32
N LEU A 404 4.33 -10.38 -8.55
CA LEU A 404 5.18 -10.74 -9.68
C LEU A 404 6.23 -9.66 -9.96
N LEU A 405 5.79 -8.40 -10.06
CA LEU A 405 6.66 -7.26 -10.31
C LEU A 405 7.65 -7.02 -9.17
N ARG A 406 7.22 -7.22 -7.92
CA ARG A 406 8.08 -7.10 -6.75
C ARG A 406 9.14 -8.21 -6.74
N GLY A 407 8.76 -9.45 -7.03
CA GLY A 407 9.70 -10.57 -7.16
C GLY A 407 10.76 -10.31 -8.23
N LEU A 408 10.34 -9.87 -9.43
CA LEU A 408 11.26 -9.48 -10.51
C LEU A 408 12.17 -8.31 -10.12
N ARG A 409 11.66 -7.34 -9.34
CA ARG A 409 12.46 -6.22 -8.84
C ARG A 409 13.56 -6.71 -7.90
N VAL A 410 13.20 -7.55 -6.93
CA VAL A 410 14.08 -8.08 -5.89
C VAL A 410 15.14 -9.01 -6.47
N ASN A 411 14.74 -10.07 -7.17
CA ASN A 411 15.67 -11.00 -7.78
C ASN A 411 15.14 -11.49 -9.13
N ASN A 412 15.68 -10.90 -10.20
CA ASN A 412 15.22 -11.16 -11.56
C ASN A 412 15.45 -12.62 -11.99
N GLU A 413 16.65 -13.16 -11.73
CA GLU A 413 17.00 -14.54 -12.13
C GLU A 413 16.10 -15.56 -11.43
N LYS A 414 15.98 -15.50 -10.10
CA LYS A 414 15.16 -16.45 -9.33
C LYS A 414 13.67 -16.32 -9.63
N ALA A 415 13.16 -15.09 -9.75
CA ALA A 415 11.76 -14.88 -10.08
C ALA A 415 11.40 -15.48 -11.46
N LYS A 416 12.28 -15.35 -12.46
CA LYS A 416 12.07 -15.97 -13.79
C LYS A 416 12.08 -17.50 -13.75
N VAL A 417 12.92 -18.10 -12.90
CA VAL A 417 12.91 -19.55 -12.67
C VAL A 417 11.60 -19.99 -12.01
N ILE A 418 11.14 -19.28 -10.98
CA ILE A 418 9.86 -19.58 -10.28
C ILE A 418 8.68 -19.49 -11.25
N LEU A 419 8.68 -18.51 -12.16
CA LEU A 419 7.63 -18.33 -13.17
C LEU A 419 7.57 -19.45 -14.22
N ARG A 420 8.58 -20.31 -14.31
CA ARG A 420 8.63 -21.43 -15.26
C ARG A 420 8.79 -22.75 -14.50
N PRO A 421 7.74 -23.22 -13.80
CA PRO A 421 7.83 -24.41 -12.96
C PRO A 421 8.14 -25.68 -13.77
N ASN A 422 7.65 -25.75 -15.02
CA ASN A 422 7.77 -26.93 -15.88
C ASN A 422 8.31 -26.55 -17.27
N LYS A 423 8.95 -27.51 -17.97
CA LYS A 423 9.40 -27.32 -19.37
C LYS A 423 8.24 -27.07 -20.34
N SER A 424 7.07 -27.58 -20.03
CA SER A 424 5.83 -27.39 -20.80
C SER A 424 5.19 -26.01 -20.59
N THR A 425 5.68 -25.20 -19.64
CA THR A 425 5.14 -23.87 -19.39
C THR A 425 5.43 -22.95 -20.56
N ILE A 426 4.37 -22.58 -21.27
CA ILE A 426 4.42 -21.65 -22.41
C ILE A 426 3.89 -20.27 -22.03
N ILE A 427 4.42 -19.24 -22.68
CA ILE A 427 3.84 -17.90 -22.69
C ILE A 427 3.19 -17.73 -24.06
N GLU A 428 1.87 -17.55 -24.09
CA GLU A 428 1.17 -17.37 -25.36
C GLU A 428 1.57 -16.04 -26.03
N PRO A 429 1.53 -15.95 -27.37
CA PRO A 429 1.99 -14.76 -28.11
C PRO A 429 1.31 -13.46 -27.71
N HIS A 430 0.10 -13.48 -27.15
CA HIS A 430 -0.64 -12.28 -26.72
C HIS A 430 -0.53 -11.98 -25.23
N PHE A 431 0.06 -12.88 -24.43
CA PHE A 431 0.19 -12.72 -22.99
C PHE A 431 1.61 -12.37 -22.55
N VAL A 432 1.68 -11.69 -21.42
CA VAL A 432 2.94 -11.27 -20.80
C VAL A 432 3.44 -12.32 -19.80
N TRP A 433 2.49 -13.02 -19.16
CA TRP A 433 2.77 -14.02 -18.13
C TRP A 433 2.60 -15.45 -18.66
N PRO A 434 3.27 -16.42 -18.04
CA PRO A 434 3.07 -17.84 -18.33
C PRO A 434 1.62 -18.29 -18.15
N THR A 435 1.17 -19.21 -19.00
CA THR A 435 -0.14 -19.86 -18.84
C THR A 435 -0.02 -20.97 -17.80
N LEU A 436 -0.61 -20.76 -16.62
CA LEU A 436 -0.59 -21.68 -15.49
C LEU A 436 -2.03 -21.96 -15.01
N THR A 437 -2.23 -23.12 -14.40
CA THR A 437 -3.46 -23.46 -13.66
C THR A 437 -3.54 -22.72 -12.33
N ASP A 438 -4.72 -22.68 -11.70
CA ASP A 438 -4.91 -21.97 -10.42
C ASP A 438 -4.05 -22.58 -9.29
N ASP A 439 -3.89 -23.90 -9.24
CA ASP A 439 -3.04 -24.58 -8.26
C ASP A 439 -1.54 -24.26 -8.47
N GLU A 440 -1.09 -24.17 -9.72
CA GLU A 440 0.26 -23.74 -10.04
C GLU A 440 0.48 -22.27 -9.67
N TRP A 441 -0.52 -21.40 -9.91
CA TRP A 441 -0.46 -19.99 -9.49
C TRP A 441 -0.29 -19.85 -7.98
N ILE A 442 -1.01 -20.63 -7.17
CA ILE A 442 -0.87 -20.61 -5.70
C ILE A 442 0.57 -20.95 -5.31
N LYS A 443 1.17 -21.99 -5.91
CA LYS A 443 2.55 -22.40 -5.63
C LYS A 443 3.56 -21.30 -6.03
N VAL A 444 3.37 -20.70 -7.20
CA VAL A 444 4.20 -19.59 -7.71
C VAL A 444 4.09 -18.35 -6.82
N GLU A 445 2.88 -17.99 -6.37
CA GLU A 445 2.65 -16.87 -5.47
C GLU A 445 3.36 -17.07 -4.13
N VAL A 446 3.23 -18.25 -3.52
CA VAL A 446 3.93 -18.59 -2.28
C VAL A 446 5.44 -18.48 -2.46
N ALA A 447 5.99 -19.07 -3.53
CA ALA A 447 7.42 -19.02 -3.80
C ALA A 447 7.94 -17.59 -4.04
N LEU A 448 7.18 -16.74 -4.73
CA LEU A 448 7.54 -15.33 -4.93
C LEU A 448 7.45 -14.51 -3.66
N ARG A 449 6.43 -14.74 -2.83
CA ARG A 449 6.31 -14.10 -1.51
C ARG A 449 7.51 -14.46 -0.65
N ASP A 450 7.86 -15.74 -0.59
CA ASP A 450 8.97 -16.21 0.23
C ASP A 450 10.32 -15.69 -0.30
N LEU A 451 10.48 -15.55 -1.62
CA LEU A 451 11.64 -14.89 -2.23
C LEU A 451 11.78 -13.42 -1.79
N ILE A 452 10.67 -12.66 -1.78
CA ILE A 452 10.66 -11.25 -1.38
C ILE A 452 10.97 -11.11 0.12
N LEU A 453 10.35 -11.96 0.95
CA LEU A 453 10.56 -11.94 2.39
C LEU A 453 11.98 -12.40 2.77
N ALA A 454 12.54 -13.37 2.06
CA ALA A 454 13.92 -13.81 2.25
C ALA A 454 14.94 -12.70 1.95
N ASP A 455 14.71 -11.92 0.89
CA ASP A 455 15.55 -10.76 0.59
C ASP A 455 15.44 -9.68 1.66
N PHE A 456 14.21 -9.38 2.12
CA PHE A 456 13.97 -8.43 3.20
C PHE A 456 14.66 -8.88 4.50
N GLY A 457 14.44 -10.13 4.92
CA GLY A 457 15.04 -10.68 6.13
C GLY A 457 16.57 -10.68 6.07
N LYS A 458 17.17 -10.94 4.90
CA LYS A 458 18.62 -10.90 4.72
C LYS A 458 19.18 -9.47 4.73
N ARG A 459 18.53 -8.52 4.06
CA ARG A 459 19.00 -7.13 3.97
C ARG A 459 18.88 -6.42 5.32
N ASP A 460 17.76 -6.64 5.99
CA ASP A 460 17.38 -5.91 7.20
C ASP A 460 17.69 -6.73 8.48
N SER A 461 18.27 -7.93 8.35
CA SER A 461 18.64 -8.84 9.45
C SER A 461 17.47 -9.16 10.38
N VAL A 462 16.31 -9.48 9.80
CA VAL A 462 15.05 -9.76 10.51
C VAL A 462 14.63 -11.21 10.30
N ASN A 463 14.21 -11.88 11.38
CA ASN A 463 13.56 -13.17 11.30
C ASN A 463 12.15 -13.03 10.69
N ILE A 464 11.96 -13.58 9.49
CA ILE A 464 10.72 -13.48 8.71
C ILE A 464 9.50 -14.02 9.48
N ALA A 465 9.70 -15.03 10.34
CA ALA A 465 8.63 -15.61 11.13
C ALA A 465 8.04 -14.66 12.18
N SER A 466 8.76 -13.59 12.52
CA SER A 466 8.29 -12.57 13.47
C SER A 466 7.37 -11.51 12.83
N LEU A 467 7.21 -11.54 11.51
CA LEU A 467 6.41 -10.56 10.77
C LEU A 467 4.91 -10.86 10.83
N THR A 468 4.12 -9.82 11.05
CA THR A 468 2.66 -9.86 10.96
C THR A 468 2.18 -9.90 9.50
N SER A 469 0.93 -10.31 9.29
CA SER A 469 0.29 -10.24 7.97
C SER A 469 0.23 -8.82 7.39
N SER A 470 0.08 -7.79 8.23
CA SER A 470 0.13 -6.39 7.79
C SER A 470 1.54 -5.98 7.36
N GLU A 471 2.58 -6.32 8.13
CA GLU A 471 3.97 -6.02 7.74
C GLU A 471 4.36 -6.74 6.45
N ILE A 472 3.96 -8.02 6.29
CA ILE A 472 4.19 -8.78 5.05
C ILE A 472 3.54 -8.07 3.86
N ARG A 473 2.28 -7.66 3.98
CA ARG A 473 1.57 -6.91 2.93
C ARG A 473 2.31 -5.62 2.59
N ASP A 474 2.72 -4.86 3.60
CA ASP A 474 3.35 -3.56 3.43
C ASP A 474 4.75 -3.69 2.77
N ILE A 475 5.51 -4.75 3.10
CA ILE A 475 6.77 -5.12 2.41
C ILE A 475 6.53 -5.40 0.91
N ILE A 476 5.49 -6.17 0.59
CA ILE A 476 5.15 -6.53 -0.80
C ILE A 476 4.72 -5.29 -1.59
N LEU A 477 3.92 -4.42 -0.97
CA LEU A 477 3.50 -3.13 -1.55
C LEU A 477 4.64 -2.10 -1.62
N GLY A 478 5.78 -2.39 -1.00
CA GLY A 478 6.98 -1.57 -1.05
C GLY A 478 6.97 -0.38 -0.09
N GLN A 479 6.20 -0.44 0.99
CA GLN A 479 6.27 0.52 2.08
C GLN A 479 7.53 0.29 2.93
N GLU A 480 8.04 1.36 3.53
CA GLU A 480 9.13 1.28 4.51
C GLU A 480 8.53 0.87 5.85
N ILE A 481 8.83 -0.34 6.32
CA ILE A 481 8.46 -0.80 7.65
C ILE A 481 9.66 -0.71 8.61
N ALA A 482 9.39 -0.42 9.88
CA ALA A 482 10.40 -0.54 10.92
C ALA A 482 10.65 -2.03 11.21
N ALA A 483 11.91 -2.42 11.40
CA ALA A 483 12.24 -3.78 11.79
C ALA A 483 11.54 -4.14 13.13
N PRO A 484 10.96 -5.33 13.27
CA PRO A 484 10.31 -5.76 14.50
C PRO A 484 11.32 -5.80 15.66
N SER A 485 10.85 -5.48 16.87
CA SER A 485 11.71 -5.38 18.06
C SER A 485 12.38 -6.70 18.43
N ILE A 486 13.59 -6.63 19.00
CA ILE A 486 14.39 -7.80 19.40
C ILE A 486 13.63 -8.71 20.38
N GLN A 487 12.88 -8.13 21.32
CA GLN A 487 12.02 -8.90 22.24
C GLN A 487 10.97 -9.74 21.51
N ARG A 488 10.35 -9.19 20.45
CA ARG A 488 9.35 -9.92 19.66
C ARG A 488 9.98 -11.09 18.90
N GLN A 489 11.20 -10.90 18.40
CA GLN A 489 11.95 -11.96 17.73
C GLN A 489 12.30 -13.10 18.70
N GLN A 490 12.72 -12.77 19.93
CA GLN A 490 13.04 -13.75 20.98
C GLN A 490 11.83 -14.56 21.45
N MET A 491 10.66 -13.93 21.60
CA MET A 491 9.43 -14.65 22.01
C MET A 491 9.00 -15.70 20.97
N VAL A 492 9.07 -15.36 19.68
CA VAL A 492 8.71 -16.30 18.60
C VAL A 492 9.73 -17.44 18.48
N GLU A 493 11.02 -17.17 18.72
CA GLU A 493 12.04 -18.23 18.79
C GLU A 493 11.80 -19.18 19.97
N LEU A 494 11.39 -18.67 21.13
CA LEU A 494 11.01 -19.48 22.28
C LEU A 494 9.76 -20.33 22.02
N GLU A 495 8.71 -19.76 21.40
CA GLU A 495 7.51 -20.52 21.02
C GLU A 495 7.84 -21.68 20.06
N LYS A 496 8.68 -21.44 19.04
CA LYS A 496 9.13 -22.49 18.11
C LYS A 496 9.98 -23.57 18.76
N LEU A 497 10.82 -23.21 19.73
CA LEU A 497 11.57 -24.21 20.51
C LEU A 497 10.64 -25.09 21.35
N THR A 498 9.54 -24.51 21.84
CA THR A 498 8.52 -25.22 22.63
C THR A 498 7.68 -26.16 21.75
N GLU A 499 7.29 -25.72 20.55
CA GLU A 499 6.60 -26.57 19.56
C GLU A 499 7.48 -27.71 19.03
N ALA A 500 8.77 -27.44 18.76
CA ALA A 500 9.71 -28.46 18.27
C ALA A 500 9.98 -29.58 19.30
N GLN A 501 9.85 -29.31 20.60
CA GLN A 501 9.93 -30.34 21.64
C GLN A 501 8.69 -31.27 21.67
N SER A 502 7.58 -30.90 21.05
CA SER A 502 6.32 -31.66 21.09
C SER A 502 6.13 -32.66 19.93
N GLN A 503 7.01 -32.67 18.92
CA GLN A 503 6.89 -33.55 17.73
C GLN A 503 8.22 -34.22 17.34
N VAL A 504 8.75 -35.10 18.20
CA VAL A 504 9.79 -36.06 17.77
C VAL A 504 9.23 -37.47 17.89
N THR A 505 8.64 -37.98 16.81
CA THR A 505 8.36 -39.41 16.66
C THR A 505 9.15 -39.90 15.45
N ALA A 506 10.13 -40.77 15.67
CA ALA A 506 10.93 -41.35 14.59
C ALA A 506 10.07 -42.31 13.76
N ILE A 507 10.05 -42.14 12.43
CA ILE A 507 9.32 -43.03 11.51
C ILE A 507 10.33 -43.94 10.83
N GLN A 508 10.13 -45.26 10.92
CA GLN A 508 10.89 -46.26 10.18
C GLN A 508 10.18 -46.56 8.86
N MET A 509 10.87 -46.42 7.74
CA MET A 509 10.35 -46.80 6.41
C MET A 509 11.27 -47.84 5.76
N GLN A 510 10.67 -48.85 5.15
CA GLN A 510 11.36 -49.90 4.40
C GLN A 510 11.21 -49.60 2.90
N THR A 511 12.33 -49.42 2.20
CA THR A 511 12.36 -49.14 0.76
C THR A 511 13.33 -50.08 0.05
N THR A 512 13.09 -50.36 -1.23
CA THR A 512 13.93 -51.25 -2.05
C THR A 512 14.73 -50.45 -3.08
N ASN A 513 16.01 -50.77 -3.24
CA ASN A 513 16.82 -50.16 -4.31
C ASN A 513 16.51 -50.79 -5.69
N VAL A 514 17.09 -50.25 -6.76
CA VAL A 514 16.88 -50.67 -8.16
C VAL A 514 17.32 -52.13 -8.45
N HIS A 515 18.10 -52.73 -7.55
CA HIS A 515 18.57 -54.13 -7.58
C HIS A 515 17.76 -55.07 -6.67
N GLY A 516 16.71 -54.58 -5.99
CA GLY A 516 15.78 -55.41 -5.22
C GLY A 516 16.14 -55.64 -3.74
N ASP A 517 17.23 -55.04 -3.25
CA ASP A 517 17.63 -55.16 -1.84
C ASP A 517 16.80 -54.24 -0.94
N THR A 518 16.28 -54.79 0.16
CA THR A 518 15.48 -54.05 1.16
C THR A 518 16.36 -53.26 2.12
N LEU A 519 16.17 -51.94 2.16
CA LEU A 519 16.82 -51.00 3.07
C LEU A 519 15.82 -50.57 4.17
N GLN A 520 16.27 -50.57 5.42
CA GLN A 520 15.55 -49.92 6.53
C GLN A 520 16.19 -48.57 6.84
N VAL A 521 15.42 -47.49 6.70
CA VAL A 521 15.88 -46.13 7.01
C VAL A 521 15.08 -45.60 8.21
N VAL A 522 15.80 -45.20 9.25
CA VAL A 522 15.23 -44.59 10.47
C VAL A 522 15.53 -43.10 10.41
N THR A 523 14.49 -42.29 10.23
CA THR A 523 14.64 -40.83 10.14
C THR A 523 14.16 -40.19 11.44
N THR A 524 15.05 -39.46 12.13
CA THR A 524 14.78 -38.83 13.42
C THR A 524 14.54 -37.32 13.33
N THR A 525 14.73 -36.70 12.16
CA THR A 525 14.52 -35.26 11.95
C THR A 525 13.68 -34.96 10.71
N ASN A 526 12.75 -34.00 10.81
CA ASN A 526 11.89 -33.57 9.68
C ASN A 526 12.67 -32.96 8.49
N TYR A 527 13.95 -32.61 8.67
CA TYR A 527 14.79 -32.01 7.63
C TYR A 527 15.15 -33.02 6.52
N GLU A 528 15.31 -34.30 6.89
CA GLU A 528 15.72 -35.36 5.95
C GLU A 528 14.56 -35.92 5.11
N GLN A 529 13.31 -35.59 5.44
CA GLN A 529 12.14 -36.03 4.68
C GLN A 529 11.82 -35.17 3.44
N GLN A 530 12.38 -33.96 3.29
CA GLN A 530 11.85 -33.00 2.31
C GLN A 530 12.47 -33.04 0.91
N VAL A 531 13.73 -33.42 0.70
CA VAL A 531 14.28 -33.49 -0.68
C VAL A 531 15.44 -34.49 -0.76
N PHE A 532 15.20 -35.66 -1.35
CA PHE A 532 16.29 -36.42 -1.97
C PHE A 532 16.70 -35.67 -3.25
N SER A 533 17.74 -34.86 -3.19
CA SER A 533 18.33 -34.26 -4.39
C SER A 533 19.51 -35.12 -4.83
N SER A 534 19.42 -35.73 -6.02
CA SER A 534 20.58 -36.34 -6.65
C SER A 534 21.64 -35.25 -6.85
N LYS A 535 22.86 -35.49 -6.37
CA LYS A 535 24.01 -34.60 -6.60
C LYS A 535 24.05 -34.22 -8.08
N SER A 536 24.00 -32.92 -8.36
CA SER A 536 23.91 -32.29 -9.70
C SER A 536 22.51 -32.35 -10.36
N ASP A 537 21.63 -31.43 -9.95
CA ASP A 537 20.47 -31.04 -10.75
C ASP A 537 20.92 -30.13 -11.91
N TRP A 538 21.42 -30.77 -12.97
CA TRP A 538 21.90 -30.09 -14.19
C TRP A 538 20.78 -29.32 -14.89
N HIS A 539 19.52 -29.73 -14.70
CA HIS A 539 18.36 -29.14 -15.35
C HIS A 539 18.09 -27.73 -14.83
N VAL A 540 18.09 -27.55 -13.50
CA VAL A 540 17.96 -26.21 -12.88
C VAL A 540 19.11 -25.29 -13.30
N ARG A 541 20.33 -25.84 -13.41
CA ARG A 541 21.52 -25.08 -13.86
C ARG A 541 21.41 -24.66 -15.32
N ALA A 542 20.94 -25.53 -16.20
CA ALA A 542 20.75 -25.24 -17.62
C ALA A 542 19.71 -24.13 -17.84
N ILE A 543 18.58 -24.17 -17.11
CA ILE A 543 17.57 -23.10 -17.15
C ILE A 543 18.17 -21.79 -16.65
N SER A 544 18.89 -21.83 -15.53
CA SER A 544 19.54 -20.65 -14.95
C SER A 544 20.60 -20.04 -15.89
N ALA A 545 21.32 -20.87 -16.65
CA ALA A 545 22.35 -20.42 -17.58
C ALA A 545 21.78 -19.54 -18.72
N THR A 546 20.51 -19.72 -19.09
CA THR A 546 19.84 -18.85 -20.09
C THR A 546 19.75 -17.39 -19.66
N HIS A 547 19.90 -17.11 -18.36
CA HIS A 547 19.85 -15.76 -17.79
C HIS A 547 21.23 -15.10 -17.60
N LEU A 548 22.34 -15.79 -17.90
CA LEU A 548 23.70 -15.24 -17.80
C LEU A 548 23.91 -13.90 -18.55
N PRO A 549 23.31 -13.64 -19.73
CA PRO A 549 23.44 -12.35 -20.41
C PRO A 549 22.98 -11.15 -19.57
N LEU A 550 22.09 -11.34 -18.59
CA LEU A 550 21.64 -10.26 -17.70
C LEU A 550 22.78 -9.71 -16.82
N ARG A 551 23.81 -10.52 -16.54
CA ARG A 551 24.97 -10.10 -15.76
C ARG A 551 25.85 -9.08 -16.49
N LEU A 552 25.78 -9.05 -17.83
CA LEU A 552 26.50 -8.07 -18.66
C LEU A 552 25.97 -6.64 -18.51
N GLN A 553 24.86 -6.42 -17.81
CA GLN A 553 24.37 -5.08 -17.47
C GLN A 553 25.29 -4.34 -16.49
N HIS A 554 26.03 -5.09 -15.67
CA HIS A 554 26.97 -4.56 -14.69
C HIS A 554 28.31 -5.27 -14.81
N VAL A 555 29.22 -4.70 -15.58
CA VAL A 555 30.59 -5.21 -15.74
C VAL A 555 31.54 -4.36 -14.89
N TYR A 556 32.24 -5.05 -13.99
CA TYR A 556 33.30 -4.45 -13.18
C TYR A 556 34.63 -5.00 -13.68
N VAL A 557 35.56 -4.10 -13.97
CA VAL A 557 36.94 -4.44 -14.33
C VAL A 557 37.81 -4.13 -13.11
N SER A 558 38.59 -5.12 -12.64
CA SER A 558 39.52 -4.89 -11.53
C SER A 558 40.59 -3.89 -11.96
N ASN A 559 40.94 -2.99 -11.06
CA ASN A 559 41.97 -1.97 -11.25
C ASN A 559 43.07 -2.17 -10.20
N ASP A 560 43.65 -3.37 -10.13
CA ASP A 560 44.90 -3.55 -9.41
C ASP A 560 46.01 -2.86 -10.22
N ASP A 561 46.92 -2.15 -9.54
CA ASP A 561 48.13 -1.60 -10.17
C ASP A 561 48.79 -2.71 -10.98
N VAL A 562 49.06 -2.46 -12.26
CA VAL A 562 49.63 -3.44 -13.20
C VAL A 562 50.91 -4.02 -12.60
N LYS A 563 50.80 -5.20 -12.00
CA LYS A 563 51.93 -6.02 -11.57
C LYS A 563 52.05 -7.17 -12.55
N ASP A 564 53.26 -7.37 -13.07
CA ASP A 564 53.60 -8.29 -14.15
C ASP A 564 53.45 -9.79 -13.81
N ASP A 565 52.97 -10.16 -12.60
CA ASP A 565 52.78 -11.55 -12.21
C ASP A 565 51.36 -11.79 -11.70
N SER A 566 50.55 -12.47 -12.52
CA SER A 566 49.29 -13.07 -12.07
C SER A 566 49.41 -14.60 -12.10
N GLY A 567 49.58 -15.17 -10.91
CA GLY A 567 49.50 -16.61 -10.70
C GLY A 567 48.08 -17.12 -10.92
N SER A 568 47.96 -18.30 -11.55
CA SER A 568 46.68 -18.96 -11.77
C SER A 568 46.27 -19.78 -10.53
N TYR A 569 45.02 -19.61 -10.10
CA TYR A 569 44.37 -20.50 -9.13
C TYR A 569 43.22 -21.20 -9.83
N THR A 570 43.23 -22.53 -9.85
CA THR A 570 42.16 -23.36 -10.41
C THR A 570 41.26 -23.91 -9.31
N SER A 571 39.95 -23.84 -9.56
CA SER A 571 38.91 -24.47 -8.73
C SER A 571 37.93 -25.22 -9.66
N PRO A 572 37.34 -26.36 -9.24
CA PRO A 572 36.94 -27.45 -10.15
C PRO A 572 35.63 -27.25 -10.94
N THR A 573 35.08 -26.03 -11.05
CA THR A 573 33.76 -25.79 -11.69
C THR A 573 33.72 -24.57 -12.64
N GLN A 574 34.86 -24.13 -13.17
CA GLN A 574 34.94 -22.96 -14.07
C GLN A 574 35.12 -23.35 -15.54
N VAL A 575 34.55 -22.52 -16.40
CA VAL A 575 34.66 -22.57 -17.87
C VAL A 575 35.79 -21.63 -18.29
N ALA A 576 36.79 -22.13 -19.03
CA ALA A 576 37.98 -21.42 -19.47
C ALA A 576 38.15 -21.42 -21.00
N ALA A 577 38.91 -20.46 -21.53
CA ALA A 577 39.27 -20.35 -22.94
C ALA A 577 40.64 -19.69 -23.12
N PHE A 578 41.35 -20.00 -24.21
CA PHE A 578 42.62 -19.34 -24.57
C PHE A 578 42.36 -18.00 -25.25
N LEU A 579 43.18 -16.99 -24.93
CA LEU A 579 43.16 -15.67 -25.56
C LEU A 579 44.37 -15.54 -26.48
N TYR A 580 44.13 -15.20 -27.74
CA TYR A 580 45.18 -14.88 -28.71
C TYR A 580 45.15 -13.38 -28.99
N ASP A 581 46.30 -12.73 -28.88
CA ASP A 581 46.45 -11.29 -29.06
C ASP A 581 47.34 -10.92 -30.24
N ALA A 582 47.21 -9.66 -30.67
CA ALA A 582 48.16 -9.00 -31.55
C ALA A 582 48.30 -7.53 -31.12
N SER A 583 49.51 -6.99 -31.23
CA SER A 583 49.71 -5.56 -30.97
C SER A 583 49.25 -4.73 -32.17
N PRO A 584 48.59 -3.59 -31.95
CA PRO A 584 48.24 -2.69 -33.04
C PRO A 584 49.51 -2.06 -33.67
N PRO A 585 49.47 -1.65 -34.95
CA PRO A 585 50.67 -1.20 -35.68
C PRO A 585 51.35 0.03 -35.06
N ASP A 586 50.57 0.87 -34.40
CA ASP A 586 50.94 2.15 -33.80
C ASP A 586 51.39 2.04 -32.34
N ASN A 587 51.07 0.94 -31.63
CA ASN A 587 51.48 0.76 -30.25
C ASN A 587 51.76 -0.70 -29.87
N LYS A 588 53.07 -1.04 -29.78
CA LYS A 588 53.52 -2.39 -29.43
C LYS A 588 53.27 -2.79 -27.96
N GLN A 589 53.03 -1.83 -27.06
CA GLN A 589 52.77 -2.11 -25.65
C GLN A 589 51.33 -2.54 -25.39
N VAL A 590 50.42 -2.25 -26.32
CA VAL A 590 49.02 -2.69 -26.23
C VAL A 590 48.90 -4.08 -26.85
N LYS A 591 48.18 -4.96 -26.17
CA LYS A 591 47.79 -6.29 -26.67
C LYS A 591 46.29 -6.32 -26.89
N GLU A 592 45.87 -6.34 -28.15
CA GLU A 592 44.47 -6.48 -28.50
C GLU A 592 44.13 -7.95 -28.63
N ILE A 593 43.19 -8.44 -27.81
CA ILE A 593 42.67 -9.81 -27.95
C ILE A 593 41.93 -9.89 -29.30
N LYS A 594 42.42 -10.74 -30.21
CA LYS A 594 41.88 -10.95 -31.57
C LYS A 594 41.04 -12.21 -31.68
N ALA A 595 41.34 -13.23 -30.89
CA ALA A 595 40.61 -14.49 -30.89
C ALA A 595 40.49 -15.10 -29.49
N VAL A 596 39.36 -15.77 -29.26
CA VAL A 596 39.10 -16.58 -28.07
C VAL A 596 38.87 -18.01 -28.53
N VAL A 597 39.71 -18.95 -28.06
CA VAL A 597 39.68 -20.35 -28.48
C VAL A 597 39.16 -21.22 -27.34
N TRP A 598 38.05 -21.88 -27.62
CA TRP A 598 37.44 -22.89 -26.75
C TRP A 598 38.11 -24.24 -27.01
N VAL A 599 38.68 -24.84 -25.97
CA VAL A 599 39.24 -26.20 -26.02
C VAL A 599 38.31 -27.18 -25.29
N PRO A 600 38.35 -28.48 -25.62
CA PRO A 600 37.68 -29.49 -24.81
C PRO A 600 38.13 -29.39 -23.34
N GLN A 601 37.16 -29.24 -22.43
CA GLN A 601 37.37 -29.04 -20.99
C GLN A 601 36.30 -29.74 -20.17
#